data_AF-M2Y1P5-F1
#
_entry.id   AF-M2Y1P5-F1
#
_cell.length_a   1.000
_cell.length_b   1.000
_cell.length_c   1.000
_cell.angle_alpha   90.00
_cell.angle_beta   90.00
_cell.angle_gamma   90.00
#
_symmetry.space_group_name_H-M   'P 1'
#
loop_
_entity.id
_entity.type
_entity.pdbx_description
1 polymer ?
#
loop_
_entity_poly.entity_id
_entity_poly.type
_entity_poly.pdbx_seq_one_letter_code
_entity_poly.pdbx_strand_id
1 'polypeptide(L)'
;STRDRTRFESDFSKVFGYPSSGGVLILPLDVAVAEYLGISRLKFVHRASDQIEEDAFCNRLRLLGAKWWTSEETYMLKLIEFQEMTEVEKRDGITAGWPGKGLESGVCILRTRADIEMSRMCVSMEERCGTLERWCATFYEDPRDVEEFEGIVLEEGN
;
A
#
# COMPACT_ATOMS: atom_id res chain seq x y z
N SER A 1 -0.07 -2.46 23.90
CA SER A 1 1.13 -1.86 23.30
C SER A 1 0.69 -1.11 22.06
N THR A 2 0.84 0.21 22.03
CA THR A 2 0.52 1.06 20.88
C THR A 2 1.61 0.87 19.83
N ARG A 3 1.31 0.12 18.77
CA ARG A 3 2.23 0.00 17.63
C ARG A 3 2.08 1.22 16.72
N ASP A 4 3.20 1.73 16.23
CA ASP A 4 3.21 2.84 15.29
C ASP A 4 2.73 2.39 13.93
N ARG A 5 1.78 3.14 13.35
CA ARG A 5 1.30 2.95 11.98
C ARG A 5 2.24 3.59 10.97
N THR A 6 2.92 4.67 11.33
CA THR A 6 3.85 5.36 10.43
C THR A 6 5.25 5.39 11.04
N ARG A 7 6.27 5.05 10.25
CA ARG A 7 7.68 5.26 10.63
C ARG A 7 8.38 6.08 9.58
N PHE A 8 9.15 7.05 10.05
CA PHE A 8 9.99 7.90 9.22
C PHE A 8 11.44 7.41 9.38
N GLU A 9 11.90 6.62 8.40
CA GLU A 9 13.22 5.98 8.39
C GLU A 9 14.14 6.62 7.34
N SER A 10 15.43 6.31 7.39
CA SER A 10 16.46 6.94 6.53
C SER A 10 16.40 6.53 5.06
N ASP A 11 15.80 5.38 4.75
CA ASP A 11 15.61 4.87 3.40
C ASP A 11 14.32 5.43 2.77
N PHE A 12 13.19 5.19 3.42
CA PHE A 12 11.89 5.71 3.06
C PHE A 12 10.94 5.59 4.24
N SER A 13 9.99 6.52 4.31
CA SER A 13 8.90 6.44 5.26
C SER A 13 8.01 5.25 4.91
N LYS A 14 7.45 4.59 5.94
CA LYS A 14 6.65 3.38 5.81
C LYS A 14 5.34 3.52 6.56
N VAL A 15 4.31 2.88 6.04
CA VAL A 15 3.02 2.70 6.70
C VAL A 15 2.75 1.22 6.95
N PHE A 16 2.25 0.93 8.14
CA PHE A 16 2.04 -0.41 8.68
C PHE A 16 0.56 -0.67 8.97
N GLY A 17 0.09 -1.85 8.59
CA GLY A 17 -1.23 -2.36 8.94
C GLY A 17 -1.14 -3.66 9.72
N TYR A 18 -1.98 -3.83 10.73
CA TYR A 18 -1.96 -4.98 11.64
C TYR A 18 -3.26 -5.79 11.58
N PRO A 19 -3.42 -6.68 10.58
CA PRO A 19 -4.65 -7.41 10.38
C PRO A 19 -4.88 -8.43 11.50
N SER A 20 -6.15 -8.72 11.80
CA SER A 20 -6.57 -9.71 12.80
C SER A 20 -6.08 -11.12 12.49
N SER A 21 -5.83 -11.43 11.21
CA SER A 21 -5.21 -12.69 10.76
C SER A 21 -3.75 -12.86 11.20
N GLY A 22 -3.14 -11.83 11.80
CA GLY A 22 -1.74 -11.82 12.19
C GLY A 22 -0.79 -11.35 11.08
N GLY A 23 0.49 -11.23 11.45
CA GLY A 23 1.52 -10.63 10.60
C GLY A 23 1.44 -9.10 10.54
N VAL A 24 1.99 -8.52 9.48
CA VAL A 24 2.03 -7.07 9.24
C VAL A 24 1.98 -6.77 7.75
N LEU A 25 1.18 -5.79 7.36
CA LEU A 25 1.19 -5.20 6.02
C LEU A 25 2.13 -4.01 6.01
N ILE A 26 3.00 -3.91 5.02
CA ILE A 26 3.99 -2.82 4.90
C ILE A 26 3.93 -2.23 3.50
N LEU A 27 3.89 -0.90 3.43
CA LEU A 27 3.91 -0.14 2.19
C LEU A 27 4.80 1.11 2.36
N PRO A 28 5.55 1.54 1.32
CA PRO A 28 6.16 2.85 1.30
C PRO A 28 5.11 3.96 1.50
N LEU A 29 5.44 4.94 2.35
CA LEU A 29 4.62 6.09 2.62
C LEU A 29 5.13 7.29 1.83
N ASP A 30 4.38 7.66 0.79
CA ASP A 30 4.58 8.89 0.01
C ASP A 30 3.36 9.81 0.12
N VAL A 31 3.39 10.95 -0.58
CA VAL A 31 2.37 12.00 -0.46
C VAL A 31 1.01 11.50 -0.94
N ALA A 32 0.95 10.84 -2.09
CA ALA A 32 -0.30 10.29 -2.64
C ALA A 32 -0.86 9.16 -1.75
N VAL A 33 -0.01 8.27 -1.23
CA VAL A 33 -0.44 7.22 -0.28
C VAL A 33 -1.03 7.83 0.98
N ALA A 34 -0.37 8.84 1.54
CA ALA A 34 -0.85 9.48 2.76
C ALA A 34 -2.20 10.20 2.56
N GLU A 35 -2.37 10.88 1.43
CA GLU A 35 -3.62 11.53 1.04
C GLU A 35 -4.76 10.51 0.90
N TYR A 36 -4.54 9.44 0.13
CA TYR A 36 -5.53 8.39 -0.08
C TYR A 36 -5.95 7.69 1.21
N LEU A 37 -4.99 7.42 2.10
CA LEU A 37 -5.27 6.78 3.39
C LEU A 37 -5.81 7.76 4.45
N GLY A 38 -5.85 9.06 4.17
CA GLY A 38 -6.28 10.09 5.12
C GLY A 38 -5.36 10.21 6.35
N ILE A 39 -4.08 9.88 6.22
CA ILE A 39 -3.11 9.91 7.33
C ILE A 39 -2.19 11.13 7.27
N SER A 40 -1.75 11.59 8.44
CA SER A 40 -0.86 12.75 8.53
C SER A 40 0.53 12.45 7.96
N ARG A 41 0.98 13.29 7.03
CA ARG A 41 2.33 13.27 6.43
C ARG A 41 3.42 13.79 7.38
N LEU A 42 3.02 14.55 8.39
CA LEU A 42 3.92 15.38 9.21
C LEU A 42 3.92 14.99 10.69
N LYS A 43 3.23 13.90 11.04
CA LYS A 43 3.09 13.44 12.42
C LYS A 43 3.06 11.93 12.44
N PHE A 44 3.59 11.34 13.51
CA PHE A 44 3.40 9.93 13.80
C PHE A 44 1.91 9.64 14.00
N VAL A 45 1.46 8.56 13.37
CA VAL A 45 0.12 8.00 13.54
C VAL A 45 0.29 6.63 14.18
N HIS A 46 -0.59 6.28 15.11
CA HIS A 46 -0.62 4.96 15.73
C HIS A 46 -1.69 4.09 15.09
N ARG A 47 -1.53 2.77 15.27
CA ARG A 47 -2.55 1.77 14.96
C ARG A 47 -3.89 2.11 15.64
N ALA A 48 -5.00 1.78 14.99
CA ALA A 48 -6.32 1.84 15.64
C ALA A 48 -6.39 0.88 16.84
N SER A 49 -7.10 1.27 17.89
CA SER A 49 -7.31 0.40 19.06
C SER A 49 -8.39 -0.64 18.79
N ASP A 50 -9.37 -0.28 17.97
CA ASP A 50 -10.41 -1.16 17.49
C ASP A 50 -9.87 -2.03 16.34
N GLN A 51 -10.08 -3.35 16.43
CA GLN A 51 -9.56 -4.31 15.45
C GLN A 51 -10.32 -4.25 14.12
N ILE A 52 -11.62 -3.93 14.13
CA ILE A 52 -12.44 -3.80 12.92
C ILE A 52 -11.98 -2.57 12.15
N GLU A 53 -11.75 -1.45 12.83
CA GLU A 53 -11.19 -0.24 12.21
C GLU A 53 -9.79 -0.48 11.63
N GLU A 54 -8.96 -1.25 12.32
CA GLU A 54 -7.64 -1.62 11.84
C GLU A 54 -7.70 -2.55 10.62
N ASP A 55 -8.61 -3.52 10.62
CA ASP A 55 -8.79 -4.45 9.51
C ASP A 55 -9.31 -3.73 8.26
N ALA A 56 -10.21 -2.76 8.41
CA ALA A 56 -10.64 -1.89 7.33
C ALA A 56 -9.48 -1.04 6.77
N PHE A 57 -8.60 -0.54 7.65
CA PHE A 57 -7.37 0.14 7.23
C PHE A 57 -6.41 -0.80 6.48
N CYS A 58 -6.25 -2.04 6.96
CA CYS A 58 -5.46 -3.07 6.30
C CYS A 58 -5.98 -3.38 4.89
N ASN A 59 -7.30 -3.40 4.69
CA ASN A 59 -7.89 -3.58 3.36
C ASN A 59 -7.52 -2.43 2.44
N ARG A 60 -7.64 -1.17 2.89
CA ARG A 60 -7.18 0.00 2.12
C ARG A 60 -5.69 -0.05 1.79
N LEU A 61 -4.84 -0.55 2.69
CA LEU A 61 -3.42 -0.75 2.41
C LEU A 61 -3.17 -1.79 1.31
N ARG A 62 -3.88 -2.92 1.35
CA ARG A 62 -3.77 -3.95 0.31
C ARG A 62 -4.21 -3.44 -1.07
N LEU A 63 -5.20 -2.55 -1.11
CA LEU A 63 -5.62 -1.84 -2.34
C LEU A 63 -4.54 -0.91 -2.93
N LEU A 64 -3.50 -0.62 -2.15
CA LEU A 64 -2.32 0.12 -2.60
C LEU A 64 -1.11 -0.78 -2.90
N GLY A 65 -1.28 -2.10 -2.86
CA GLY A 65 -0.22 -3.07 -3.09
C GLY A 65 0.64 -3.38 -1.86
N ALA A 66 0.14 -3.10 -0.64
CA ALA A 66 0.88 -3.43 0.58
C ALA A 66 1.15 -4.95 0.67
N LYS A 67 2.40 -5.31 0.91
CA LYS A 67 2.82 -6.71 1.07
C LYS A 67 2.63 -7.18 2.50
N TRP A 68 2.17 -8.41 2.65
CA TRP A 68 2.09 -9.07 3.96
C TRP A 68 3.42 -9.72 4.32
N TRP A 69 3.80 -9.57 5.58
CA TRP A 69 4.98 -10.16 6.19
C TRP A 69 4.59 -10.88 7.48
N THR A 70 5.30 -11.97 7.78
CA THR A 70 5.11 -12.73 9.03
C THR A 70 5.35 -11.87 10.27
N SER A 71 6.33 -10.96 10.22
CA SER A 71 6.61 -9.99 11.26
C SER A 71 7.41 -8.79 10.72
N GLU A 72 7.41 -7.69 11.48
CA GLU A 72 8.25 -6.53 11.17
C GLU A 72 9.74 -6.87 11.20
N GLU A 73 10.16 -7.74 12.13
CA GLU A 73 11.54 -8.21 12.24
C GLU A 73 11.97 -8.98 11.00
N THR A 74 11.13 -9.90 10.51
CA THR A 74 11.40 -10.65 9.28
C THR A 74 11.58 -9.71 8.08
N TYR A 75 10.72 -8.69 7.96
CA TYR A 75 10.86 -7.68 6.92
C TYR A 75 12.20 -6.93 7.05
N MET A 76 12.54 -6.46 8.26
CA MET A 76 13.77 -5.72 8.50
C MET A 76 15.03 -6.54 8.20
N LEU A 77 15.09 -7.78 8.67
CA LEU A 77 16.22 -8.68 8.42
C LEU A 77 16.44 -8.95 6.93
N LYS A 78 15.35 -9.03 6.15
CA LYS A 78 15.41 -9.21 4.69
C LYS A 78 15.78 -7.93 3.96
N LEU A 79 15.30 -6.77 4.45
CA LEU A 79 15.62 -5.46 3.88
C LEU A 79 17.11 -5.13 4.00
N ILE A 80 17.74 -5.47 5.13
CA ILE A 80 19.18 -5.26 5.35
C ILE A 80 20.06 -6.41 4.82
N GLU A 81 19.48 -7.30 4.01
CA GLU A 81 20.16 -8.44 3.37
C GLU A 81 20.79 -9.44 4.36
N PHE A 82 20.35 -9.42 5.62
CA PHE A 82 20.77 -10.41 6.62
C PHE A 82 20.07 -11.77 6.43
N GLN A 83 18.91 -11.76 5.75
CA GLN A 83 18.19 -12.95 5.29
C GLN A 83 17.84 -12.82 3.82
N GLU A 84 17.93 -13.92 3.07
CA GLU A 84 17.50 -13.94 1.67
C GLU A 84 15.97 -13.83 1.57
N MET A 85 15.51 -12.99 0.64
CA MET A 85 14.11 -12.96 0.24
C MET A 85 13.79 -14.19 -0.62
N THR A 86 12.62 -14.78 -0.40
CA THR A 86 12.05 -15.80 -1.30
C THR A 86 11.67 -15.17 -2.64
N GLU A 87 11.50 -15.98 -3.69
CA GLU A 87 11.06 -15.49 -5.00
C GLU A 87 9.69 -14.78 -4.93
N VAL A 88 8.81 -15.21 -4.03
CA VAL A 88 7.51 -14.56 -3.79
C VAL A 88 7.68 -13.18 -3.17
N GLU A 89 8.62 -13.02 -2.24
CA GLU A 89 8.91 -11.72 -1.61
C GLU A 89 9.63 -10.77 -2.56
N LYS A 90 10.51 -11.31 -3.42
CA LYS A 90 11.20 -10.59 -4.48
C LYS A 90 10.26 -10.11 -5.59
N ARG A 91 9.20 -10.87 -5.90
CA ARG A 91 8.22 -10.46 -6.91
C ARG A 91 7.70 -9.08 -6.54
N ASP A 92 7.89 -8.11 -7.44
CA ASP A 92 7.41 -6.76 -7.22
C ASP A 92 5.91 -6.80 -6.90
N GLY A 93 5.50 -5.98 -5.93
CA GLY A 93 4.07 -5.78 -5.68
C GLY A 93 3.45 -5.03 -6.86
N ILE A 94 2.14 -4.84 -6.80
CA ILE A 94 1.49 -3.89 -7.69
C ILE A 94 1.77 -2.45 -7.22
N THR A 95 1.87 -1.53 -8.17
CA THR A 95 1.67 -0.10 -7.90
C THR A 95 0.27 0.28 -8.36
N ALA A 96 -0.57 0.72 -7.43
CA ALA A 96 -1.93 1.13 -7.72
C ALA A 96 -2.04 2.66 -7.80
N GLY A 97 -2.83 3.14 -8.75
CA GLY A 97 -3.32 4.50 -8.85
C GLY A 97 -4.84 4.51 -8.90
N TRP A 98 -5.46 5.42 -8.16
CA TRP A 98 -6.91 5.57 -8.05
C TRP A 98 -7.30 6.93 -8.61
N PRO A 99 -7.96 7.01 -9.78
CA PRO A 99 -8.26 8.28 -10.45
C PRO A 99 -9.34 9.09 -9.74
N GLY A 100 -10.07 8.48 -8.80
CA GLY A 100 -11.03 9.14 -7.94
C GLY A 100 -11.21 8.38 -6.63
N LYS A 101 -12.18 8.80 -5.82
CA LYS A 101 -12.50 8.14 -4.55
C LYS A 101 -13.48 7.01 -4.81
N GLY A 102 -13.18 5.83 -4.25
CA GLY A 102 -14.07 4.67 -4.31
C GLY A 102 -13.95 3.85 -5.59
N LEU A 103 -14.69 2.74 -5.61
CA LEU A 103 -14.56 1.70 -6.62
C LEU A 103 -15.07 2.13 -8.00
N GLU A 104 -16.06 3.04 -8.06
CA GLU A 104 -16.67 3.51 -9.31
C GLU A 104 -15.69 4.26 -10.22
N SER A 105 -14.58 4.74 -9.66
CA SER A 105 -13.54 5.43 -10.43
C SER A 105 -12.62 4.45 -11.19
N GLY A 106 -12.70 3.15 -10.90
CA GLY A 106 -11.74 2.16 -11.39
C GLY A 106 -10.35 2.31 -10.76
N VAL A 107 -9.39 1.55 -11.27
CA VAL A 107 -8.02 1.50 -10.74
C VAL A 107 -6.97 1.27 -11.84
N CYS A 108 -5.87 2.02 -11.80
CA CYS A 108 -4.66 1.80 -12.60
C CYS A 108 -3.72 0.84 -11.87
N ILE A 109 -3.35 -0.29 -12.49
CA ILE A 109 -2.44 -1.29 -11.93
C ILE A 109 -1.19 -1.44 -12.79
N LEU A 110 -0.02 -1.21 -12.18
CA LEU A 110 1.27 -1.56 -12.76
C LEU A 110 1.89 -2.73 -11.99
N ARG A 111 2.23 -3.81 -12.71
CA ARG A 111 2.83 -5.04 -12.14
C ARG A 111 4.34 -5.13 -12.28
N THR A 112 4.90 -4.26 -13.12
CA THR A 112 6.35 -4.15 -13.29
C THR A 112 6.91 -3.15 -12.28
N ARG A 113 8.23 -3.19 -12.08
CA ARG A 113 8.91 -2.21 -11.26
C ARG A 113 8.65 -0.80 -11.80
N ALA A 114 7.86 -0.03 -11.07
CA ALA A 114 7.71 1.40 -11.29
C ALA A 114 9.08 2.08 -11.13
N ASP A 115 9.27 3.22 -11.78
CA ASP A 115 10.25 4.20 -11.32
C ASP A 115 9.74 4.72 -9.97
N ILE A 116 10.20 4.07 -8.89
CA ILE A 116 9.70 4.26 -7.52
C ILE A 116 9.94 5.72 -7.11
N GLU A 117 11.06 6.30 -7.54
CA GLU A 117 11.43 7.67 -7.29
C GLU A 117 10.44 8.64 -7.94
N MET A 118 10.07 8.43 -9.21
CA MET A 118 9.10 9.27 -9.89
C MET A 118 7.68 9.10 -9.33
N SER A 119 7.26 7.88 -8.98
CA SER A 119 5.95 7.60 -8.38
C SER A 119 5.74 8.29 -7.02
N ARG A 120 6.84 8.52 -6.27
CA ARG A 120 6.84 9.23 -4.99
C ARG A 120 6.68 10.74 -5.13
N MET A 121 6.87 11.29 -6.34
CA MET A 121 6.68 12.72 -6.60
C MET A 121 5.20 13.10 -6.80
N CYS A 122 4.34 12.13 -7.10
CA CYS A 122 2.90 12.35 -7.23
C CYS A 122 2.30 12.81 -5.89
N VAL A 123 1.45 13.84 -5.95
CA VAL A 123 0.79 14.38 -4.76
C VAL A 123 -0.63 13.83 -4.56
N SER A 124 -1.18 13.14 -5.56
CA SER A 124 -2.49 12.46 -5.50
C SER A 124 -2.47 11.12 -6.24
N MET A 125 -3.47 10.28 -5.96
CA MET A 125 -3.65 9.03 -6.69
C MET A 125 -4.09 9.23 -8.15
N GLU A 126 -4.74 10.34 -8.46
CA GLU A 126 -5.08 10.75 -9.83
C GLU A 126 -3.82 11.05 -10.65
N GLU A 127 -2.92 11.88 -10.11
CA GLU A 127 -1.62 12.17 -10.75
C GLU A 127 -0.79 10.90 -10.92
N ARG A 128 -0.85 10.01 -9.92
CA ARG A 128 -0.22 8.69 -10.02
C ARG A 128 -0.82 7.87 -11.15
N CYS A 129 -2.14 7.78 -11.29
CA CYS A 129 -2.79 7.03 -12.38
C CYS A 129 -2.30 7.54 -13.75
N GLY A 130 -2.21 8.87 -13.94
CA GLY A 130 -1.67 9.46 -15.18
C GLY A 130 -0.19 9.17 -15.44
N THR A 131 0.61 9.00 -14.37
CA THR A 131 2.02 8.55 -14.49
C THR A 131 2.09 7.07 -14.84
N LEU A 132 1.27 6.24 -14.17
CA LEU A 132 1.19 4.79 -14.40
C LEU A 132 0.73 4.47 -15.83
N GLU A 133 -0.20 5.24 -16.40
CA GLU A 133 -0.65 5.10 -17.78
C GLU A 133 0.53 5.22 -18.78
N ARG A 134 1.45 6.17 -18.55
CA ARG A 134 2.67 6.33 -19.37
C ARG A 134 3.62 5.14 -19.25
N TRP A 135 3.49 4.34 -18.20
CA TRP A 135 4.26 3.13 -17.95
C TRP A 135 3.51 1.85 -18.33
N CYS A 136 2.48 1.97 -19.17
CA CYS A 136 1.66 0.84 -19.65
C CYS A 136 0.95 0.10 -18.52
N ALA A 137 0.54 0.80 -17.46
CA ALA A 137 -0.37 0.24 -16.47
C ALA A 137 -1.69 -0.18 -17.12
N THR A 138 -2.30 -1.22 -16.57
CA THR A 138 -3.63 -1.67 -16.99
C THR A 138 -4.68 -0.95 -16.16
N PHE A 139 -5.64 -0.32 -16.83
CA PHE A 139 -6.81 0.24 -16.18
C PHE A 139 -7.90 -0.82 -16.06
N TYR A 140 -8.47 -0.94 -14.86
CA TYR A 140 -9.62 -1.78 -14.56
C TYR A 140 -10.78 -0.89 -14.18
N GLU A 141 -11.88 -0.97 -14.95
CA GLU A 141 -13.11 -0.23 -14.64
C GLU A 141 -13.73 -0.74 -13.34
N ASP A 142 -13.71 -2.06 -13.14
CA ASP A 142 -14.10 -2.69 -11.88
C ASP A 142 -12.86 -3.19 -11.12
N PRO A 143 -12.54 -2.64 -9.94
CA PRO A 143 -11.42 -3.13 -9.14
C PRO A 143 -11.54 -4.61 -8.74
N ARG A 144 -12.73 -5.21 -8.80
CA ARG A 144 -12.93 -6.66 -8.55
C ARG A 144 -12.28 -7.55 -9.61
N ASP A 145 -11.97 -7.00 -10.79
CA ASP A 145 -11.28 -7.72 -11.86
C ASP A 145 -9.76 -7.78 -11.65
N VAL A 146 -9.25 -7.12 -10.60
CA VAL A 146 -7.83 -7.17 -10.23
C VAL A 146 -7.55 -8.42 -9.39
N GLU A 147 -6.81 -9.38 -9.94
CA GLU A 147 -6.46 -10.64 -9.26
C GLU A 147 -5.79 -10.40 -7.89
N GLU A 148 -4.94 -9.38 -7.78
CA GLU A 148 -4.26 -9.04 -6.52
C GLU A 148 -5.21 -8.50 -5.44
N PHE A 149 -6.45 -8.17 -5.78
CA PHE A 149 -7.48 -7.75 -4.84
C PHE A 149 -8.39 -8.88 -4.38
N GLU A 150 -8.16 -10.11 -4.82
CA GLU A 150 -8.93 -11.28 -4.39
C GLU A 150 -8.88 -11.43 -2.86
N GLY A 151 -10.06 -11.59 -2.25
CA GLY A 151 -10.22 -11.71 -0.79
C GLY A 151 -10.12 -10.41 0.01
N ILE A 152 -9.94 -9.25 -0.66
CA ILE A 152 -10.08 -7.94 0.00
C ILE A 152 -11.56 -7.56 0.04
N VAL A 153 -12.03 -7.11 1.20
CA VAL A 153 -13.36 -6.48 1.29
C VAL A 153 -13.28 -5.10 0.67
N LEU A 154 -13.88 -4.95 -0.50
CA LEU A 154 -14.04 -3.68 -1.19
C LEU A 154 -15.28 -2.98 -0.66
N GLU A 155 -15.10 -1.94 0.15
CA GLU A 155 -16.21 -1.10 0.60
C GLU A 155 -16.55 -0.09 -0.49
N GLU A 156 -17.84 0.02 -0.83
CA GLU A 156 -18.34 1.09 -1.70
C GLU A 156 -18.08 2.42 -0.98
N GLY A 157 -17.40 3.35 -1.67
CA GLY A 157 -16.97 4.62 -1.09
C GLY A 157 -18.17 5.44 -0.61
N ASN A 158 -18.00 6.08 0.56
CA ASN A 158 -18.94 7.06 1.12
C ASN A 158 -18.59 8.47 0.66
#